data_AF-D2CL28-F1
#
_entry.id   AF-D2CL28-F1
#
_cell.length_a   1.000
_cell.length_b   1.000
_cell.length_c   1.000
_cell.angle_alpha   90.00
_cell.angle_beta   90.00
_cell.angle_gamma   90.00
#
_symmetry.space_group_name_H-M   'P 1'
#
loop_
_entity.id
_entity.type
_entity.pdbx_description
1 polymer ?
#
loop_
_entity_poly.entity_id
_entity_poly.type
_entity_poly.pdbx_seq_one_letter_code
_entity_poly.pdbx_strand_id
1 'polypeptide(L)'
;MALGKGKGKMEEHLELLQYLIYIFNTVFFCAGAAYLLGLWIRFDEYMMDYVNGLGMYHYWVGTSTVMAGSALVMITAFLGCCGAFFRSVPMVLTYKIMTVVTFGLLLGGSAYVLDNGLEDSRIYPWLQEAIRNKIYQYQWDMSARRTVDILQEYVGCCGGDSAGDYGAIHLPVPDTCRDQVTGNQYGDSCAEIFSQYLEVRTGWITGLSLSLCFFQCFAMMFAFCMWQALKEIQKGN
;
A
#
# COMPACT_ATOMS: atom_id res chain seq x y z
N MET A 1 33.31 43.64 -7.22
CA MET A 1 32.39 43.23 -8.31
C MET A 1 32.23 41.72 -8.46
N ALA A 2 33.29 40.89 -8.37
CA ALA A 2 33.16 39.43 -8.48
C ALA A 2 32.28 38.78 -7.38
N LEU A 3 32.32 39.32 -6.14
CA LEU A 3 31.46 38.87 -5.02
C LEU A 3 29.96 39.10 -5.26
N GLY A 4 29.57 40.16 -5.99
CA GLY A 4 28.16 40.45 -6.30
C GLY A 4 27.60 39.56 -7.40
N LYS A 5 28.42 39.21 -8.40
CA LYS A 5 28.04 38.32 -9.51
C LYS A 5 27.85 36.87 -9.06
N GLY A 6 28.62 36.42 -8.07
CA GLY A 6 28.45 35.10 -7.44
C GLY A 6 27.22 35.01 -6.53
N LYS A 7 26.89 36.09 -5.80
CA LYS A 7 25.73 36.13 -4.89
C LYS A 7 24.40 36.07 -5.66
N GLY A 8 24.26 36.84 -6.74
CA GLY A 8 23.06 36.81 -7.59
C GLY A 8 22.82 35.46 -8.27
N LYS A 9 23.89 34.80 -8.74
CA LYS A 9 23.78 33.45 -9.33
C LYS A 9 23.38 32.40 -8.29
N MET A 10 23.86 32.51 -7.05
CA MET A 10 23.45 31.59 -5.97
C MET A 10 21.98 31.75 -5.58
N GLU A 11 21.47 32.99 -5.54
CA GLU A 11 20.04 33.25 -5.25
C GLU A 11 19.12 32.72 -6.36
N GLU A 12 19.49 32.90 -7.63
CA GLU A 12 18.73 32.34 -8.77
C GLU A 12 18.64 30.80 -8.69
N HIS A 13 19.76 30.14 -8.37
CA HIS A 13 19.78 28.68 -8.20
C HIS A 13 18.93 28.23 -6.98
N LEU A 14 18.90 29.01 -5.90
CA LEU A 14 18.08 28.73 -4.74
C LEU A 14 16.58 28.86 -5.06
N GLU A 15 16.19 29.88 -5.82
CA GLU A 15 14.80 30.09 -6.26
C GLU A 15 14.32 28.94 -7.15
N LEU A 16 15.16 28.47 -8.06
CA LEU A 16 14.87 27.30 -8.88
C LEU A 16 14.67 26.03 -8.03
N LEU A 17 15.52 25.81 -7.02
CA LEU A 17 15.36 24.69 -6.07
C LEU A 17 14.06 24.80 -5.28
N GLN A 18 13.69 25.99 -4.81
CA GLN A 18 12.43 26.20 -4.09
C GLN A 18 11.22 25.87 -4.97
N TYR A 19 11.24 26.31 -6.23
CA TYR A 19 10.17 26.04 -7.19
C TYR A 19 10.02 24.55 -7.48
N LEU A 20 11.13 23.83 -7.69
CA LEU A 20 11.12 22.38 -7.87
C LEU A 20 10.58 21.66 -6.62
N ILE A 21 11.03 22.02 -5.43
CA ILE A 21 10.55 21.42 -4.18
C ILE A 21 9.05 21.67 -4.00
N TYR A 22 8.54 22.86 -4.37
CA TYR A 22 7.12 23.18 -4.29
C TYR A 22 6.27 22.31 -5.22
N ILE A 23 6.69 22.17 -6.49
CA ILE A 23 5.98 21.34 -7.47
C ILE A 23 5.99 19.87 -7.04
N PHE A 24 7.17 19.32 -6.75
CA PHE A 24 7.30 17.89 -6.40
C PHE A 24 6.51 17.54 -5.14
N ASN A 25 6.56 18.39 -4.10
CA ASN A 25 5.79 18.14 -2.88
C ASN A 25 4.29 18.34 -3.06
N THR A 26 3.85 19.28 -3.92
CA THR A 26 2.42 19.39 -4.25
C THR A 26 1.93 18.11 -4.94
N VAL A 27 2.71 17.57 -5.88
CA VAL A 27 2.40 16.28 -6.52
C VAL A 27 2.35 15.14 -5.51
N PHE A 28 3.32 15.06 -4.59
CA PHE A 28 3.31 14.03 -3.54
C PHE A 28 2.16 14.16 -2.55
N PHE A 29 1.77 15.39 -2.21
CA PHE A 29 0.61 15.62 -1.37
C PHE A 29 -0.66 15.10 -2.05
N CYS A 30 -0.87 15.44 -3.32
CA CYS A 30 -2.01 14.96 -4.12
C CYS A 30 -1.96 13.43 -4.30
N ALA A 31 -0.80 12.87 -4.62
CA ALA A 31 -0.63 11.43 -4.80
C ALA A 31 -0.87 10.66 -3.51
N GLY A 32 -0.34 11.14 -2.37
CA GLY A 32 -0.59 10.56 -1.06
C GLY A 32 -2.07 10.60 -0.67
N ALA A 33 -2.75 11.72 -0.90
CA ALA A 33 -4.19 11.85 -0.67
C ALA A 33 -5.01 10.90 -1.58
N ALA A 34 -4.69 10.85 -2.87
CA ALA A 34 -5.33 9.93 -3.81
C ALA A 34 -5.10 8.47 -3.43
N TYR A 35 -3.91 8.13 -2.93
CA TYR A 35 -3.58 6.79 -2.47
C TYR A 35 -4.37 6.40 -1.21
N LEU A 36 -4.46 7.30 -0.22
CA LEU A 36 -5.26 7.07 0.99
C LEU A 36 -6.75 6.90 0.67
N LEU A 37 -7.30 7.78 -0.18
CA LEU A 37 -8.71 7.70 -0.59
C LEU A 37 -8.96 6.48 -1.47
N GLY A 38 -8.07 6.19 -2.42
CA GLY A 38 -8.17 5.05 -3.33
C GLY A 38 -8.11 3.73 -2.57
N LEU A 39 -7.20 3.60 -1.60
CA LEU A 39 -7.19 2.45 -0.70
C LEU A 39 -8.46 2.40 0.14
N TRP A 40 -8.90 3.50 0.75
CA TRP A 40 -10.10 3.50 1.57
C TRP A 40 -11.33 3.00 0.80
N ILE A 41 -11.53 3.48 -0.43
CA ILE A 41 -12.64 3.05 -1.29
C ILE A 41 -12.48 1.59 -1.74
N ARG A 42 -11.23 1.13 -1.92
CA ARG A 42 -10.93 -0.20 -2.42
C ARG A 42 -10.80 -1.25 -1.32
N PHE A 43 -10.69 -0.84 -0.06
CA PHE A 43 -10.80 -1.71 1.10
C PHE A 43 -12.23 -2.24 1.16
N ASP A 44 -12.32 -3.54 0.90
CA ASP A 44 -13.56 -4.29 0.97
C ASP A 44 -14.11 -4.23 2.40
N GLU A 45 -15.43 -4.09 2.56
CA GLU A 45 -16.07 -4.11 3.88
C GLU A 45 -15.76 -5.42 4.60
N TYR A 46 -15.58 -6.51 3.84
CA TYR A 46 -15.30 -7.84 4.34
C TYR A 46 -13.81 -8.16 4.52
N MET A 47 -12.89 -7.23 4.24
CA MET A 47 -11.45 -7.49 4.38
C MET A 47 -11.08 -7.95 5.79
N MET A 48 -11.72 -7.39 6.82
CA MET A 48 -11.48 -7.80 8.21
C MET A 48 -12.00 -9.21 8.50
N ASP A 49 -13.10 -9.63 7.89
CA ASP A 49 -13.59 -11.02 7.99
C ASP A 49 -12.58 -11.98 7.35
N TYR A 50 -12.00 -11.65 6.18
CA TYR A 50 -10.95 -12.46 5.56
C TYR A 50 -9.66 -12.50 6.38
N VAL A 51 -9.24 -11.37 6.97
CA VAL A 51 -8.02 -11.31 7.78
C VAL A 51 -8.13 -12.16 9.04
N ASN A 52 -9.23 -12.03 9.79
CA ASN A 52 -9.44 -12.79 11.01
C ASN A 52 -9.82 -14.25 10.73
N GLY A 53 -10.59 -14.47 9.66
CA GLY A 53 -11.09 -15.77 9.27
C GLY A 53 -10.01 -16.64 8.64
N LEU A 54 -9.31 -16.16 7.62
CA LEU A 54 -8.31 -16.96 6.89
C LEU A 54 -6.90 -16.83 7.48
N GLY A 55 -6.68 -15.92 8.44
CA GLY A 55 -5.35 -15.71 9.03
C GLY A 55 -4.43 -14.87 8.14
N MET A 56 -5.00 -13.96 7.33
CA MET A 56 -4.27 -13.07 6.42
C MET A 56 -3.58 -11.89 7.14
N TYR A 57 -3.07 -12.10 8.36
CA TYR A 57 -2.49 -11.03 9.18
C TYR A 57 -1.25 -10.42 8.55
N HIS A 58 -0.37 -11.23 7.96
CA HIS A 58 0.83 -10.76 7.27
C HIS A 58 0.48 -9.82 6.10
N TYR A 59 -0.51 -10.21 5.31
CA TYR A 59 -1.04 -9.39 4.22
C TYR A 59 -1.59 -8.04 4.72
N TRP A 60 -2.40 -8.08 5.79
CA TRP A 60 -2.97 -6.88 6.42
C TRP A 60 -1.88 -5.92 6.93
N VAL A 61 -0.87 -6.45 7.62
CA VAL A 61 0.25 -5.66 8.17
C VAL A 61 1.03 -4.99 7.05
N GLY A 62 1.33 -5.71 5.97
CA GLY A 62 2.07 -5.17 4.82
C GLY A 62 1.33 -4.01 4.16
N THR A 63 0.07 -4.23 3.78
CA THR A 63 -0.75 -3.21 3.13
C THR A 63 -1.00 -2.00 4.02
N SER A 64 -1.24 -2.22 5.33
CA SER A 64 -1.38 -1.15 6.33
C SER A 64 -0.11 -0.34 6.52
N THR A 65 1.07 -0.97 6.43
CA THR A 65 2.36 -0.27 6.53
C THR A 65 2.57 0.69 5.36
N VAL A 66 2.27 0.25 4.13
CA VAL A 66 2.36 1.10 2.93
C VAL A 66 1.34 2.25 2.99
N MET A 67 0.14 2.00 3.52
CA MET A 67 -0.86 3.04 3.77
C MET A 67 -0.35 4.10 4.75
N ALA A 68 0.16 3.67 5.92
CA ALA A 68 0.72 4.57 6.91
C ALA A 68 1.92 5.36 6.36
N GLY A 69 2.80 4.70 5.60
CA GLY A 69 3.91 5.34 4.89
C GLY A 69 3.43 6.43 3.94
N SER A 70 2.36 6.21 3.20
CA SER A 70 1.78 7.18 2.26
C SER A 70 1.15 8.39 2.97
N ALA A 71 0.50 8.17 4.13
CA ALA A 71 0.04 9.27 4.98
C ALA A 71 1.20 10.12 5.50
N LEU A 72 2.29 9.48 5.90
CA LEU A 72 3.50 10.19 6.31
C LEU A 72 4.09 10.99 5.14
N VAL A 73 4.10 10.46 3.91
CA VAL A 73 4.54 11.22 2.71
C VAL A 73 3.73 12.50 2.51
N MET A 74 2.42 12.45 2.75
CA MET A 74 1.58 13.64 2.65
C MET A 74 1.99 14.71 3.68
N ILE A 75 2.30 14.29 4.92
CA ILE A 75 2.79 15.19 5.97
C ILE A 75 4.18 15.73 5.63
N THR A 76 5.09 14.89 5.15
CA THR A 76 6.44 15.32 4.76
C THR A 76 6.40 16.28 3.58
N ALA A 77 5.48 16.09 2.64
CA ALA A 77 5.26 17.00 1.53
C ALA A 77 4.84 18.41 2.00
N PHE A 78 3.92 18.49 2.96
CA PHE A 78 3.54 19.77 3.56
C PHE A 78 4.73 20.46 4.25
N LEU A 79 5.52 19.70 5.02
CA LEU A 79 6.75 20.22 5.64
C LEU A 79 7.79 20.67 4.60
N GLY A 80 7.89 19.98 3.46
CA GLY A 80 8.74 20.34 2.35
C GLY A 80 8.36 21.68 1.74
N CYS A 81 7.06 21.91 1.49
CA CYS A 81 6.53 23.19 1.01
C CYS A 81 6.80 24.32 2.01
N CYS A 82 6.51 24.11 3.30
CA CYS A 82 6.79 25.11 4.34
C CYS A 82 8.29 25.39 4.49
N GLY A 83 9.14 24.36 4.47
CA GLY A 83 10.59 24.51 4.56
C GLY A 83 11.17 25.28 3.38
N ALA A 84 10.67 25.04 2.17
CA ALA A 84 11.03 25.82 0.99
C ALA A 84 10.58 27.28 1.10
N PHE A 85 9.36 27.53 1.58
CA PHE A 85 8.81 28.88 1.71
C PHE A 85 9.54 29.73 2.78
N PHE A 86 9.71 29.19 3.99
CA PHE A 86 10.32 29.92 5.11
C PHE A 86 11.85 29.98 5.05
N ARG A 87 12.51 29.29 4.10
CA ARG A 87 13.97 29.22 3.94
C ARG A 87 14.70 28.90 5.26
N SER A 88 14.08 28.12 6.15
CA SER A 88 14.63 27.83 7.48
C SER A 88 15.40 26.50 7.48
N VAL A 89 16.68 26.57 7.85
CA VAL A 89 17.57 25.40 7.95
C VAL A 89 16.98 24.25 8.79
N PRO A 90 16.39 24.48 9.98
CA PRO A 90 15.84 23.38 10.77
C PRO A 90 14.62 22.71 10.12
N MET A 91 13.72 23.45 9.46
CA MET A 91 12.55 22.83 8.80
C MET A 91 12.97 22.00 7.59
N VAL A 92 13.92 22.51 6.80
CA VAL A 92 14.46 21.77 5.64
C VAL A 92 15.23 20.53 6.10
N LEU A 93 15.93 20.60 7.23
CA LEU A 93 16.57 19.43 7.84
C LEU A 93 15.54 18.38 8.25
N THR A 94 14.45 18.78 8.91
CA THR A 94 13.35 17.87 9.28
C THR A 94 12.72 17.23 8.04
N TYR A 95 12.39 18.03 7.02
CA TYR A 95 11.88 17.53 5.74
C TYR A 95 12.82 16.48 5.12
N LYS A 96 14.13 16.77 5.07
CA LYS A 96 15.15 15.84 4.55
C LYS A 96 15.15 14.52 5.32
N ILE A 97 15.18 14.57 6.66
CA ILE A 97 15.20 13.36 7.51
C ILE A 97 13.92 12.55 7.31
N MET A 98 12.76 13.21 7.35
CA MET A 98 11.48 12.52 7.22
C MET A 98 11.31 11.90 5.84
N THR A 99 11.81 12.54 4.78
CA THR A 99 11.81 11.97 3.42
C THR A 99 12.58 10.64 3.36
N VAL A 100 13.74 10.56 4.01
CA VAL A 100 14.54 9.31 4.10
C VAL A 100 13.79 8.23 4.89
N VAL A 101 13.14 8.61 6.00
CA VAL A 101 12.34 7.67 6.80
C VAL A 101 11.16 7.13 6.00
N THR A 102 10.41 8.00 5.31
CA THR A 102 9.27 7.58 4.48
C THR A 102 9.70 6.70 3.31
N PHE A 103 10.86 6.97 2.72
CA PHE A 103 11.45 6.13 1.67
C PHE A 103 11.72 4.72 2.18
N GLY A 104 12.36 4.59 3.34
CA GLY A 104 12.61 3.28 3.96
C GLY A 104 11.31 2.52 4.29
N LEU A 105 10.30 3.22 4.82
CA LEU A 105 9.00 2.62 5.14
C LEU A 105 8.25 2.13 3.90
N LEU A 106 8.22 2.93 2.83
CA LEU A 106 7.55 2.56 1.58
C LEU A 106 8.29 1.43 0.87
N LEU A 107 9.62 1.51 0.78
CA LEU A 107 10.42 0.46 0.14
C LEU A 107 10.33 -0.86 0.91
N GLY A 108 10.52 -0.81 2.24
CA GLY A 108 10.42 -1.98 3.11
C GLY A 108 9.01 -2.57 3.14
N GLY A 109 7.98 -1.71 3.23
CA GLY A 109 6.58 -2.14 3.17
C GLY A 109 6.22 -2.76 1.83
N SER A 110 6.67 -2.18 0.72
CA SER A 110 6.43 -2.73 -0.63
C SER A 110 7.12 -4.07 -0.82
N ALA A 111 8.37 -4.21 -0.36
CA ALA A 111 9.09 -5.48 -0.39
C ALA A 111 8.38 -6.54 0.46
N TYR A 112 7.89 -6.18 1.64
CA TYR A 112 7.16 -7.09 2.52
C TYR A 112 5.81 -7.54 1.91
N VAL A 113 5.05 -6.62 1.28
CA VAL A 113 3.81 -6.96 0.57
C VAL A 113 4.09 -7.85 -0.64
N LEU A 114 5.16 -7.60 -1.39
CA LEU A 114 5.55 -8.41 -2.54
C LEU A 114 5.91 -9.85 -2.11
N ASP A 115 6.69 -10.00 -1.03
CA ASP A 115 7.06 -11.29 -0.46
C ASP A 115 5.85 -12.08 0.07
N ASN A 116 4.86 -11.40 0.67
CA ASN A 116 3.73 -12.06 1.33
C ASN A 116 2.42 -12.07 0.50
N GLY A 117 2.37 -11.38 -0.64
CA GLY A 117 1.13 -11.13 -1.38
C GLY A 117 1.18 -11.40 -2.88
N LEU A 118 2.35 -11.73 -3.45
CA LEU A 118 2.53 -11.93 -4.89
C LEU A 118 3.29 -13.22 -5.25
N GLU A 119 3.79 -13.99 -4.27
CA GLU A 119 4.29 -15.35 -4.55
C GLU A 119 3.09 -16.30 -4.75
N ASP A 120 2.56 -16.28 -5.97
CA ASP A 120 1.46 -17.12 -6.46
C ASP A 120 1.67 -18.61 -6.10
N SER A 121 2.95 -19.05 -6.10
CA SER A 121 3.38 -20.41 -5.77
C SER A 121 3.21 -20.82 -4.30
N ARG A 122 3.12 -19.86 -3.37
CA ARG A 122 3.00 -20.15 -1.91
C ARG A 122 1.66 -19.75 -1.35
N ILE A 123 1.03 -18.70 -1.87
CA ILE A 123 -0.25 -18.22 -1.35
C ILE A 123 -1.39 -19.17 -1.72
N TYR A 124 -1.40 -19.72 -2.94
CA TYR A 124 -2.42 -20.66 -3.41
C TYR A 124 -2.56 -21.90 -2.50
N PRO A 125 -1.52 -22.73 -2.27
CA PRO A 125 -1.66 -23.93 -1.44
C PRO A 125 -1.97 -23.63 0.02
N TRP A 126 -1.45 -22.51 0.55
CA TRP A 126 -1.76 -22.06 1.90
C TRP A 126 -3.24 -21.66 2.03
N LEU A 127 -3.77 -20.94 1.04
CA LEU A 127 -5.15 -20.46 1.03
C LEU A 127 -6.14 -21.61 0.83
N GLN A 128 -5.80 -22.57 -0.03
CA GLN A 128 -6.55 -23.81 -0.21
C GLN A 128 -6.73 -24.54 1.12
N GLU A 129 -5.64 -24.74 1.87
CA GLU A 129 -5.69 -25.40 3.17
C GLU A 129 -6.39 -24.54 4.23
N ALA A 130 -6.22 -23.22 4.21
CA ALA A 130 -6.92 -22.30 5.12
C ALA A 130 -8.44 -22.35 4.94
N ILE A 131 -8.91 -22.30 3.68
CA ILE A 131 -10.34 -22.40 3.34
C ILE A 131 -10.88 -23.78 3.71
N ARG A 132 -10.14 -24.86 3.38
CA ARG A 132 -10.54 -26.22 3.73
C ARG A 132 -10.66 -26.43 5.25
N ASN A 133 -9.75 -25.85 6.02
CA ASN A 133 -9.82 -25.83 7.48
C ASN A 133 -11.05 -25.09 8.02
N LYS A 134 -11.48 -24.02 7.35
CA LYS A 134 -12.75 -23.36 7.70
C LYS A 134 -13.98 -24.17 7.29
N ILE A 135 -13.91 -24.91 6.19
CA ILE A 135 -14.97 -25.85 5.80
C ILE A 135 -15.11 -26.99 6.82
N TYR A 136 -14.00 -27.53 7.35
CA TYR A 136 -14.06 -28.54 8.43
C TYR A 136 -14.78 -28.03 9.68
N GLN A 137 -14.70 -26.73 9.96
CA GLN A 137 -15.32 -26.09 11.12
C GLN A 137 -16.70 -25.51 10.83
N TYR A 138 -17.18 -25.63 9.59
CA TYR A 138 -18.37 -24.93 9.07
C TYR A 138 -19.65 -25.23 9.88
N GLN A 139 -19.81 -26.44 10.44
CA GLN A 139 -20.98 -26.79 11.24
C GLN A 139 -20.94 -26.28 12.68
N TRP A 140 -19.76 -26.08 13.26
CA TRP A 140 -19.59 -25.85 14.70
C TRP A 140 -19.05 -24.46 15.04
N ASP A 141 -18.42 -23.77 14.09
CA ASP A 141 -17.94 -22.41 14.25
C ASP A 141 -18.69 -21.45 13.31
N MET A 142 -19.52 -20.60 13.90
CA MET A 142 -20.27 -19.55 13.19
C MET A 142 -19.33 -18.56 12.49
N SER A 143 -18.14 -18.30 13.03
CA SER A 143 -17.15 -17.41 12.42
C SER A 143 -16.54 -18.03 11.16
N ALA A 144 -16.16 -19.31 11.24
CA ALA A 144 -15.70 -20.09 10.09
C ALA A 144 -16.75 -20.13 8.99
N ARG A 145 -18.01 -20.44 9.34
CA ARG A 145 -19.14 -20.43 8.41
C ARG A 145 -19.32 -19.09 7.72
N ARG A 146 -19.39 -18.00 8.50
CA ARG A 146 -19.53 -16.63 7.97
C ARG A 146 -18.40 -16.27 7.01
N THR A 147 -17.15 -16.59 7.36
CA THR A 147 -15.99 -16.31 6.51
C THR A 147 -16.11 -17.01 5.16
N VAL A 148 -16.46 -18.30 5.18
CA VAL A 148 -16.58 -19.15 3.98
C VAL A 148 -17.79 -18.75 3.13
N ASP A 149 -18.91 -18.38 3.77
CA ASP A 149 -20.11 -17.91 3.09
C ASP A 149 -19.86 -16.58 2.36
N ILE A 150 -19.27 -15.60 3.05
CA ILE A 150 -18.91 -14.29 2.47
C ILE A 150 -17.91 -14.48 1.32
N LEU A 151 -16.89 -15.33 1.51
CA LEU A 151 -15.89 -15.58 0.49
C LEU A 151 -16.52 -16.15 -0.80
N GLN A 152 -17.33 -17.20 -0.68
CA GLN A 152 -17.93 -17.86 -1.84
C GLN A 152 -18.93 -16.95 -2.57
N GLU A 153 -19.76 -16.21 -1.82
CA GLU A 153 -20.77 -15.32 -2.39
C GLU A 153 -20.13 -14.11 -3.07
N TYR A 154 -19.10 -13.51 -2.46
CA TYR A 154 -18.48 -12.28 -2.96
C TYR A 154 -17.48 -12.53 -4.09
N VAL A 155 -16.73 -13.64 -4.01
CA VAL A 155 -15.71 -14.00 -5.01
C VAL A 155 -16.31 -14.82 -6.15
N GLY A 156 -17.41 -15.54 -5.92
CA GLY A 156 -18.06 -16.37 -6.92
C GLY A 156 -17.33 -17.69 -7.17
N CYS A 157 -16.97 -18.39 -6.10
CA CYS A 157 -16.17 -19.61 -6.11
C CYS A 157 -16.76 -20.66 -5.17
N CYS A 158 -16.22 -21.89 -5.16
CA CYS A 158 -16.71 -22.92 -4.25
C CYS A 158 -15.65 -23.89 -3.71
N GLY A 159 -15.70 -24.12 -2.39
CA GLY A 159 -14.75 -25.00 -1.70
C GLY A 159 -13.35 -24.39 -1.58
N GLY A 160 -12.40 -25.16 -1.04
CA GLY A 160 -10.99 -24.76 -1.06
C GLY A 160 -10.34 -25.05 -2.41
N ASP A 161 -10.58 -26.25 -2.94
CA ASP A 161 -10.21 -26.69 -4.30
C ASP A 161 -11.43 -26.79 -5.20
N SER A 162 -12.51 -27.36 -4.67
CA SER A 162 -13.76 -27.55 -5.38
C SER A 162 -14.90 -27.80 -4.40
N ALA A 163 -16.14 -27.79 -4.89
CA ALA A 163 -17.32 -28.18 -4.12
C ALA A 163 -17.23 -29.60 -3.51
N GLY A 164 -16.34 -30.46 -4.03
CA GLY A 164 -16.07 -31.78 -3.48
C GLY A 164 -15.55 -31.77 -2.04
N ASP A 165 -14.96 -30.66 -1.58
CA ASP A 165 -14.46 -30.51 -0.22
C ASP A 165 -15.57 -30.65 0.83
N TYR A 166 -16.79 -30.23 0.52
CA TYR A 166 -17.97 -30.43 1.36
C TYR A 166 -18.39 -31.91 1.40
N GLY A 167 -18.36 -32.58 0.25
CA GLY A 167 -18.69 -34.00 0.14
C GLY A 167 -17.71 -34.88 0.92
N ALA A 168 -16.43 -34.52 0.96
CA ALA A 168 -15.39 -35.23 1.71
C ALA A 168 -15.65 -35.28 3.23
N ILE A 169 -16.46 -34.35 3.76
CA ILE A 169 -16.86 -34.29 5.18
C ILE A 169 -18.35 -34.57 5.39
N HIS A 170 -19.01 -35.16 4.40
CA HIS A 170 -20.46 -35.46 4.42
C HIS A 170 -21.34 -34.24 4.69
N LEU A 171 -20.92 -33.07 4.20
CA LEU A 171 -21.68 -31.82 4.30
C LEU A 171 -22.37 -31.50 2.98
N PRO A 172 -23.63 -31.03 2.98
CA PRO A 172 -24.21 -30.47 1.77
C PRO A 172 -23.47 -29.19 1.38
N VAL A 173 -23.31 -29.01 0.07
CA VAL A 173 -22.77 -27.77 -0.51
C VAL A 173 -23.72 -26.62 -0.17
N PRO A 174 -23.23 -25.51 0.42
CA PRO A 174 -24.08 -24.39 0.83
C PRO A 174 -24.62 -23.59 -0.37
N ASP A 175 -25.71 -22.86 -0.16
CA ASP A 175 -26.33 -22.05 -1.22
C ASP A 175 -25.42 -20.89 -1.68
N THR A 176 -24.46 -20.47 -0.86
CA THR A 176 -23.43 -19.46 -1.18
C THR A 176 -22.44 -19.91 -2.25
N CYS A 177 -22.36 -21.21 -2.53
CA CYS A 177 -21.60 -21.82 -3.62
C CYS A 177 -22.38 -21.83 -4.96
N ARG A 178 -23.52 -21.12 -5.04
CA ARG A 178 -24.33 -21.01 -6.26
C ARG A 178 -24.47 -19.55 -6.69
N ASP A 179 -24.51 -19.36 -8.00
CA ASP A 179 -24.86 -18.08 -8.61
C ASP A 179 -26.35 -17.77 -8.34
N GLN A 180 -26.63 -16.62 -7.73
CA GLN A 180 -27.99 -16.21 -7.37
C GLN A 180 -28.90 -15.95 -8.58
N VAL A 181 -28.31 -15.66 -9.74
CA VAL A 181 -29.05 -15.39 -10.99
C VAL A 181 -29.33 -16.69 -11.74
N THR A 182 -28.31 -17.52 -11.94
CA THR A 182 -28.43 -18.73 -12.76
C THR A 182 -28.80 -19.99 -11.97
N GLY A 183 -28.57 -20.00 -10.64
CA GLY A 183 -28.75 -21.16 -9.77
C GLY A 183 -27.68 -22.25 -9.94
N ASN A 184 -26.74 -22.04 -10.87
CA ASN A 184 -25.65 -22.95 -11.14
C ASN A 184 -24.62 -22.90 -10.02
N GLN A 185 -24.04 -24.07 -9.72
CA GLN A 185 -22.95 -24.16 -8.76
C GLN A 185 -21.66 -23.60 -9.36
N TYR A 186 -20.88 -22.85 -8.59
CA TYR A 186 -19.55 -22.43 -9.02
C TYR A 186 -18.64 -23.65 -9.18
N GLY A 187 -17.92 -23.70 -10.31
CA GLY A 187 -16.96 -24.75 -10.62
C GLY A 187 -15.54 -24.41 -10.19
N ASP A 188 -15.26 -23.13 -9.94
CA ASP A 188 -13.91 -22.62 -9.73
C ASP A 188 -13.47 -22.72 -8.26
N SER A 189 -12.17 -22.96 -8.05
CA SER A 189 -11.52 -23.02 -6.75
C SER A 189 -11.54 -21.64 -6.08
N CYS A 190 -11.98 -21.56 -4.81
CA CYS A 190 -11.84 -20.29 -4.08
C CYS A 190 -10.40 -19.92 -3.81
N ALA A 191 -9.49 -20.89 -3.66
CA ALA A 191 -8.08 -20.56 -3.47
C ALA A 191 -7.48 -19.88 -4.70
N GLU A 192 -7.85 -20.33 -5.90
CA GLU A 192 -7.35 -19.77 -7.16
C GLU A 192 -7.93 -18.38 -7.43
N ILE A 193 -9.26 -18.26 -7.41
CA ILE A 193 -9.90 -16.99 -7.75
C ILE A 193 -9.58 -15.92 -6.69
N PHE A 194 -9.51 -16.29 -5.41
CA PHE A 194 -9.16 -15.34 -4.36
C PHE A 194 -7.67 -14.99 -4.36
N SER A 195 -6.75 -15.89 -4.74
CA SER A 195 -5.34 -15.52 -4.91
C SER A 195 -5.18 -14.49 -6.03
N GLN A 196 -5.81 -14.71 -7.18
CA GLN A 196 -5.81 -13.75 -8.30
C GLN A 196 -6.45 -12.41 -7.90
N TYR A 197 -7.54 -12.45 -7.13
CA TYR A 197 -8.19 -11.25 -6.61
C TYR A 197 -7.25 -10.42 -5.72
N LEU A 198 -6.48 -11.08 -4.86
CA LEU A 198 -5.48 -10.44 -4.01
C LEU A 198 -4.29 -9.93 -4.84
N GLU A 199 -3.80 -10.71 -5.80
CA GLU A 199 -2.65 -10.39 -6.65
C GLU A 199 -2.87 -9.12 -7.48
N VAL A 200 -4.03 -9.03 -8.15
CA VAL A 200 -4.39 -7.85 -8.93
C VAL A 200 -4.46 -6.64 -8.00
N ARG A 201 -4.98 -6.81 -6.77
CA ARG A 201 -5.11 -5.71 -5.81
C ARG A 201 -3.77 -5.29 -5.20
N THR A 202 -2.89 -6.22 -4.88
CA THR A 202 -1.56 -5.91 -4.36
C THR A 202 -0.67 -5.29 -5.42
N GLY A 203 -0.80 -5.74 -6.67
CA GLY A 203 0.00 -5.26 -7.79
C GLY A 203 -0.14 -3.76 -8.00
N TRP A 204 -1.36 -3.21 -8.01
CA TRP A 204 -1.55 -1.76 -8.16
C TRP A 204 -1.07 -0.97 -6.94
N ILE A 205 -1.30 -1.48 -5.72
CA ILE A 205 -0.85 -0.86 -4.46
C ILE A 205 0.67 -0.74 -4.43
N THR A 206 1.36 -1.86 -4.64
CA THR A 206 2.83 -1.90 -4.66
C THR A 206 3.42 -1.13 -5.84
N GLY A 207 2.81 -1.20 -7.02
CA GLY A 207 3.23 -0.44 -8.19
C GLY A 207 3.20 1.08 -7.98
N LEU A 208 2.12 1.59 -7.38
CA LEU A 208 2.02 3.02 -7.01
C LEU A 208 3.05 3.41 -5.94
N SER A 209 3.22 2.57 -4.91
CA SER A 209 4.19 2.79 -3.84
C SER A 209 5.64 2.84 -4.37
N LEU A 210 6.02 1.90 -5.23
CA LEU A 210 7.36 1.89 -5.84
C LEU A 210 7.59 3.09 -6.77
N SER A 211 6.56 3.53 -7.48
CA SER A 211 6.63 4.75 -8.28
C SER A 211 6.88 5.98 -7.39
N LEU A 212 6.22 6.08 -6.23
CA LEU A 212 6.48 7.13 -5.24
C LEU A 212 7.91 7.07 -4.69
N CYS A 213 8.43 5.87 -4.39
CA CYS A 213 9.82 5.67 -3.97
C CYS A 213 10.81 6.20 -5.01
N PHE A 214 10.57 5.93 -6.30
CA PHE A 214 11.43 6.43 -7.38
C PHE A 214 11.47 7.97 -7.40
N PHE A 215 10.31 8.63 -7.31
CA PHE A 215 10.28 10.10 -7.28
C PHE A 215 10.87 10.68 -5.98
N GLN A 216 10.76 9.98 -4.86
CA GLN A 216 11.39 10.40 -3.60
C GLN A 216 12.91 10.50 -3.70
N CYS A 217 13.57 9.70 -4.55
CA CYS A 217 15.00 9.85 -4.80
C CYS A 217 15.36 11.27 -5.29
N PHE A 218 14.56 11.84 -6.19
CA PHE A 218 14.75 13.20 -6.65
C PHE A 218 14.48 14.22 -5.53
N ALA A 219 13.43 13.99 -4.74
CA ALA A 219 13.10 14.85 -3.61
C ALA A 219 14.18 14.87 -2.53
N MET A 220 14.82 13.72 -2.26
CA MET A 220 15.98 13.62 -1.37
C MET A 220 17.17 14.42 -1.90
N MET A 221 17.46 14.31 -3.19
CA MET A 221 18.52 15.09 -3.83
C MET A 221 18.26 16.60 -3.71
N PHE A 222 17.04 17.06 -4.03
CA PHE A 222 16.67 18.48 -3.90
C PHE A 222 16.70 18.96 -2.45
N ALA A 223 16.20 18.16 -1.50
CA ALA A 223 16.24 18.46 -0.06
C ALA A 223 17.68 18.63 0.42
N PHE A 224 18.59 17.76 -0.04
CA PHE A 224 20.01 17.83 0.30
C PHE A 224 20.67 19.08 -0.26
N CYS A 225 20.48 19.37 -1.56
CA CYS A 225 21.01 20.57 -2.20
C CYS A 225 20.51 21.85 -1.52
N MET A 226 19.22 21.92 -1.21
CA MET A 226 18.61 23.07 -0.56
C MET A 226 19.15 23.25 0.87
N TRP A 227 19.26 22.16 1.64
CA TRP A 227 19.84 22.20 2.99
C TRP A 227 21.29 22.70 2.98
N GLN A 228 22.12 22.22 2.03
CA GLN A 228 23.49 22.71 1.88
C GLN A 228 23.53 24.20 1.53
N ALA A 229 22.74 24.62 0.55
CA ALA A 229 22.70 26.02 0.11
C ALA A 229 22.30 26.96 1.25
N LEU A 230 21.24 26.66 2.00
CA LEU A 230 20.83 27.47 3.14
C LEU A 230 21.86 27.51 4.26
N LYS A 231 22.52 26.37 4.54
CA LYS A 231 23.54 26.30 5.59
C LYS A 231 24.74 27.18 5.26
N GLU A 232 25.15 27.23 4.00
CA GLU A 232 26.24 28.11 3.56
C GLU A 232 25.84 29.60 3.63
N ILE A 233 24.60 29.95 3.29
CA ILE A 233 24.09 31.32 3.45
C ILE A 233 24.09 31.74 4.93
N GLN A 234 23.69 30.85 5.84
CA GLN A 234 23.64 31.16 7.28
C GLN A 234 25.03 31.31 7.91
N LYS A 235 26.06 30.61 7.42
CA LYS A 235 27.45 30.77 7.89
C LYS A 235 28.12 32.04 7.36
N GLY A 236 27.66 32.55 6.21
CA GLY A 236 28.22 33.73 5.54
C GLY A 236 27.65 35.07 6.04
N ASN A 237 26.61 35.04 6.88
CA ASN A 237 26.04 36.18 7.60
C ASN A 237 26.58 36.22 9.03
#